data_AF-A0A7Z2VT64-F1
#
_entry.id   AF-A0A7Z2VT64-F1
#
_cell.length_a   1.000
_cell.length_b   1.000
_cell.length_c   1.000
_cell.angle_alpha   90.00
_cell.angle_beta   90.00
_cell.angle_gamma   90.00
#
_symmetry.space_group_name_H-M   'P 1'
#
loop_
_entity.id
_entity.type
_entity.pdbx_description
1 polymer ?
#
loop_
_entity_poly.entity_id
_entity_poly.type
_entity_poly.pdbx_seq_one_letter_code
_entity_poly.pdbx_strand_id
1 'polypeptide(L)' 'MSIDTFIGHFAEALETGAGALTPQTVFKDLDNWDSLAALSVIAMIDEHYGASIGGADLEKARSLQDLHELVAQRRA' A
#
# COMPACT_ATOMS: atom_id res chain seq x y z
N MET A 1 -0.27 6.07 -12.58
CA MET A 1 -0.99 4.79 -12.37
C MET A 1 -2.31 5.10 -11.69
N SER A 2 -3.36 4.33 -11.93
CA SER A 2 -4.64 4.54 -11.26
C SER A 2 -4.60 3.95 -9.87
N ILE A 3 -5.15 4.67 -8.89
CA ILE A 3 -5.22 4.20 -7.51
C ILE A 3 -6.06 2.92 -7.37
N ASP A 4 -7.03 2.71 -8.25
CA ASP A 4 -7.84 1.48 -8.30
C ASP A 4 -6.97 0.23 -8.50
N THR A 5 -6.03 0.28 -9.45
CA THR A 5 -5.04 -0.79 -9.66
C THR A 5 -4.17 -0.97 -8.43
N PHE A 6 -3.68 0.13 -7.83
CA PHE A 6 -2.88 0.06 -6.62
C PHE A 6 -3.63 -0.62 -5.47
N ILE A 7 -4.89 -0.27 -5.26
CA ILE A 7 -5.77 -0.88 -4.26
C ILE A 7 -5.94 -2.38 -4.55
N GLY A 8 -6.09 -2.77 -5.82
CA GLY A 8 -6.17 -4.19 -6.20
C GLY A 8 -4.93 -4.99 -5.80
N HIS A 9 -3.73 -4.50 -6.15
CA HIS A 9 -2.46 -5.16 -5.78
C HIS A 9 -2.23 -5.14 -4.26
N PHE A 10 -2.60 -4.04 -3.60
CA PHE A 10 -2.53 -3.93 -2.14
C PHE A 10 -3.45 -4.93 -1.46
N ALA A 11 -4.68 -5.07 -1.94
CA ALA A 11 -5.64 -6.02 -1.42
C ALA A 11 -5.15 -7.46 -1.57
N GLU A 12 -4.56 -7.79 -2.72
CA GLU A 12 -3.93 -9.10 -2.96
C GLU A 12 -2.76 -9.35 -2.00
N ALA A 13 -1.88 -8.37 -1.79
CA ALA A 13 -0.75 -8.45 -0.86
C ALA A 13 -1.17 -8.63 0.61
N LEU A 14 -2.38 -8.17 0.95
CA LEU A 14 -2.99 -8.32 2.28
C LEU A 14 -4.01 -9.45 2.37
N GLU A 15 -4.15 -10.24 1.31
CA GLU A 15 -5.12 -11.34 1.21
C GLU A 15 -6.55 -10.89 1.58
N THR A 16 -6.89 -9.64 1.23
CA THR A 16 -8.15 -8.99 1.55
C THR A 16 -8.92 -8.62 0.29
N GLY A 17 -10.21 -8.34 0.43
CA GLY A 17 -11.06 -7.99 -0.69
C GLY A 17 -10.85 -6.54 -1.13
N ALA A 18 -10.38 -6.31 -2.35
CA ALA A 18 -10.19 -4.97 -2.92
C ALA A 18 -11.49 -4.12 -2.91
N GLY A 19 -12.65 -4.76 -3.01
CA GLY A 19 -13.95 -4.09 -2.97
C GLY A 19 -14.32 -3.48 -1.62
N ALA A 20 -13.62 -3.83 -0.54
CA ALA A 20 -13.79 -3.21 0.78
C ALA A 20 -12.82 -2.04 1.03
N LEU A 21 -11.85 -1.85 0.13
CA LEU A 21 -10.82 -0.84 0.26
C LEU A 21 -11.14 0.36 -0.62
N THR A 22 -10.97 1.55 -0.06
CA THR A 22 -11.16 2.84 -0.75
C THR A 22 -9.86 3.62 -0.67
N PRO A 23 -9.62 4.59 -1.57
CA PRO A 23 -8.43 5.45 -1.48
C PRO A 23 -8.32 6.19 -0.14
N GLN A 24 -9.44 6.44 0.54
CA GLN A 24 -9.48 7.07 1.86
C GLN A 24 -9.35 6.08 3.03
N THR A 25 -9.38 4.77 2.76
CA THR A 25 -9.25 3.74 3.79
C THR A 25 -7.89 3.82 4.45
N VAL A 26 -7.90 3.84 5.79
CA VAL A 26 -6.70 3.84 6.62
C VAL A 26 -6.25 2.40 6.79
N PHE A 27 -5.24 1.99 6.02
CA PHE A 27 -4.80 0.60 6.03
C PHE A 27 -4.23 0.16 7.39
N LYS A 28 -3.70 1.09 8.19
CA LYS A 28 -3.19 0.84 9.54
C LYS A 28 -4.25 0.48 10.57
N ASP A 29 -5.50 0.81 10.29
CA ASP A 29 -6.65 0.53 11.15
C ASP A 29 -7.30 -0.82 10.79
N LEU A 30 -6.86 -1.44 9.69
CA LEU A 30 -7.39 -2.72 9.29
C LEU A 30 -6.91 -3.81 10.26
N ASP A 31 -7.82 -4.70 10.63
CA ASP A 31 -7.53 -5.84 11.52
C ASP A 31 -6.47 -6.79 10.92
N ASN A 32 -6.37 -6.83 9.60
CA ASN A 32 -5.37 -7.61 8.86
C ASN A 32 -4.04 -6.87 8.64
N TRP A 33 -3.84 -5.71 9.25
CA TRP A 33 -2.60 -4.94 9.14
C TRP A 33 -1.61 -5.32 10.24
N ASP A 34 -0.69 -6.22 9.88
CA ASP A 34 0.41 -6.67 10.73
C ASP A 34 1.79 -6.33 10.14
N SER A 35 2.85 -6.63 10.90
CA SER A 35 4.24 -6.48 10.42
C SER A 35 4.51 -7.25 9.12
N LEU A 36 3.85 -8.40 8.93
CA LEU A 36 3.95 -9.18 7.69
C LEU A 36 3.26 -8.46 6.52
N ALA A 37 2.06 -7.91 6.72
CA ALA A 37 1.34 -7.16 5.71
C ALA A 37 2.14 -5.93 5.26
N ALA A 38 2.77 -5.22 6.20
CA ALA A 38 3.65 -4.11 5.89
C ALA A 38 4.83 -4.54 4.98
N LEU A 39 5.46 -5.69 5.29
CA LEU A 39 6.53 -6.24 4.46
C LEU A 39 6.04 -6.69 3.08
N SER A 40 4.89 -7.37 2.99
CA SER A 40 4.28 -7.79 1.72
C SER A 40 3.97 -6.59 0.83
N VAL A 41 3.44 -5.51 1.41
CA VAL A 41 3.15 -4.28 0.68
C VAL A 41 4.43 -3.61 0.18
N ILE A 42 5.47 -3.54 1.01
CA ILE A 42 6.78 -3.00 0.60
C ILE A 42 7.35 -3.81 -0.57
N ALA A 43 7.38 -5.14 -0.45
CA ALA A 43 7.89 -6.02 -1.49
C ALA A 43 7.07 -5.90 -2.78
N MET A 44 5.75 -5.92 -2.68
CA MET A 44 4.84 -5.69 -3.82
C MET A 44 5.14 -4.36 -4.50
N ILE A 45 5.37 -3.30 -3.74
CA ILE A 45 5.65 -1.98 -4.31
C ILE A 45 7.02 -1.92 -4.99
N ASP A 46 8.04 -2.53 -4.39
CA ASP A 46 9.39 -2.62 -4.94
C ASP A 46 9.39 -3.43 -6.26
N GLU A 47 8.72 -4.59 -6.29
CA GLU A 47 8.66 -5.46 -7.47
C GLU A 47 7.76 -4.92 -8.59
N HIS A 48 6.58 -4.40 -8.26
CA HIS A 48 5.61 -3.94 -9.27
C HIS A 48 5.85 -2.50 -9.74
N TYR A 49 6.34 -1.63 -8.84
CA TYR A 49 6.44 -0.20 -9.11
C TYR A 49 7.88 0.33 -9.10
N GLY A 50 8.86 -0.48 -8.68
CA GLY A 50 10.27 -0.06 -8.60
C GLY A 50 10.49 1.05 -7.58
N ALA A 51 9.62 1.16 -6.58
CA ALA A 51 9.71 2.19 -5.54
C ALA A 51 10.14 1.54 -4.22
N SER A 52 11.33 1.88 -3.73
CA SER A 52 11.76 1.41 -2.43
C SER A 52 11.17 2.30 -1.33
N ILE A 53 10.23 1.75 -0.57
CA ILE A 53 9.61 2.39 0.59
C ILE A 53 9.95 1.62 1.87
N GLY A 54 10.14 2.34 2.99
CA GLY A 54 10.42 1.73 4.28
C GLY A 54 9.25 1.79 5.26
N GLY A 55 9.44 1.18 6.44
CA GLY A 55 8.48 1.30 7.55
C GLY A 55 8.22 2.76 7.94
N ALA A 56 9.24 3.62 7.94
CA ALA A 56 9.08 5.04 8.23
C ALA A 56 8.23 5.79 7.18
N ASP A 57 8.22 5.31 5.93
CA ASP A 57 7.38 5.86 4.86
C ASP A 57 5.94 5.39 4.99
N LEU A 58 5.75 4.09 5.28
CA LEU A 58 4.45 3.57 5.69
C LEU A 58 3.92 4.30 6.92
N GLU A 59 4.76 4.70 7.88
CA GLU A 59 4.34 5.47 9.06
C GLU A 59 3.85 6.88 8.70
N LYS A 60 4.40 7.51 7.66
CA LYS A 60 3.90 8.78 7.14
C LYS A 60 2.58 8.61 6.38
N ALA A 61 2.48 7.55 5.58
CA ALA A 61 1.27 7.25 4.83
C ALA A 61 0.15 6.73 5.75
N ARG A 62 -1.03 7.34 5.72
CA ARG A 62 -2.18 6.86 6.51
C ARG A 62 -3.21 6.15 5.66
N SER A 63 -3.55 6.74 4.52
CA SER A 63 -4.54 6.20 3.60
C SER A 63 -3.88 5.55 2.40
N LEU A 64 -4.63 4.72 1.68
CA LEU A 64 -4.18 4.13 0.41
C LEU A 64 -3.81 5.19 -0.62
N GLN A 65 -4.50 6.34 -0.60
CA GLN A 65 -4.16 7.51 -1.38
C GLN A 65 -2.76 8.04 -1.04
N ASP A 66 -2.49 8.26 0.24
CA ASP A 66 -1.20 8.79 0.70
C ASP A 66 -0.06 7.83 0.34
N LEU A 67 -0.30 6.52 0.50
CA LEU A 67 0.66 5.49 0.13
C LEU A 67 0.93 5.49 -1.38
N HIS A 68 -0.11 5.52 -2.20
CA HIS A 68 0.04 5.58 -3.66
C HIS A 68 0.80 6.84 -4.11
N GLU A 69 0.52 8.00 -3.52
CA GLU A 69 1.26 9.22 -3.81
C GLU A 69 2.72 9.13 -3.37
N LEU A 70 2.99 8.54 -2.21
CA LEU A 70 4.35 8.33 -1.72
C LEU A 70 5.15 7.40 -2.65
N VAL A 71 4.53 6.31 -3.11
CA VAL A 71 5.10 5.42 -4.13
C VAL A 71 5.40 6.17 -5.42
N ALA A 72 4.46 7.00 -5.90
CA ALA A 72 4.64 7.79 -7.10
C ALA A 72 5.80 8.81 -6.97
N GLN A 73 6.02 9.36 -5.77
CA GLN A 73 7.14 10.26 -5.48
C GLN A 73 8.49 9.55 -5.35
N ARG A 74 8.49 8.27 -4.95
CA ARG A 74 9.70 7.47 -4.73
C ARG A 74 10.12 6.61 -5.91
N ARG A 75 9.23 6.46 -6.90
CA ARG A 75 9.53 5.81 -8.16
C ARG A 75 10.63 6.59 -8.91
N ALA A 76 11.73 5.91 -9.23
CA ALA A 76 12.82 6.44 -10.04
C ALA A 76 12.56 6.24 -11.54
#